data_AF-A0A7W9X470-F1
#
_entry.id   AF-A0A7W9X470-F1
#
_cell.length_a   1.000
_cell.length_b   1.000
_cell.length_c   1.000
_cell.angle_alpha   90.00
_cell.angle_beta   90.00
_cell.angle_gamma   90.00
#
_symmetry.space_group_name_H-M   'P 1'
#
loop_
_entity.id
_entity.type
_entity.pdbx_description
1 polymer ?
#
loop_
_entity_poly.entity_id
_entity_poly.type
_entity_poly.pdbx_seq_one_letter_code
_entity_poly.pdbx_strand_id
1 'polypeptide(L)'
;MDDLKEHPAPAPAGGEIDAAALGSGRGRRRSLRVLLYLLAAVGLLALLTFAYAIYHHNSITPAPERVVIDEATVIDDVMGDAYGKYSAAKKGWVYVDDDDVTYIMRVVQQVKIPDNPIGDEMYFVTSGVAVDGSDRARYGAFHVQPNETRDGNLTAANLQVQYSASVAVQPEQVYFEALSENLWGWVIKTQTGSDPNHSPVTVTNNVLAPHKDSVAILTAFPGSSEYVPAQPCAEVKAAYDAYNSTTPPDLGSHGVDETEMDIEEPEEPLRCDKRRWRYRVGVVNGTIPAPITVTLSGSQDGQAVEARKWKVMFDPKSFTYLVPPDLALSTPPPE
;
A
#
# COMPACT_ATOMS: atom_id res chain seq x y z
N MET A 1 47.40 63.80 0.14
CA MET A 1 46.67 64.71 -0.75
C MET A 1 45.28 64.78 -0.19
N ASP A 2 45.18 65.45 0.95
CA ASP A 2 44.94 66.91 1.02
C ASP A 2 43.44 67.13 0.88
N ASP A 3 42.77 67.94 1.65
CA ASP A 3 43.03 68.70 2.87
C ASP A 3 41.71 69.47 3.07
N LEU A 4 41.46 69.98 4.28
CA LEU A 4 40.58 71.13 4.53
C LEU A 4 39.05 70.90 4.38
N LYS A 5 38.17 71.35 5.28
CA LYS A 5 38.25 72.53 6.16
C LYS A 5 37.15 72.48 7.24
N GLU A 6 37.58 72.67 8.48
CA GLU A 6 37.02 73.50 9.58
C GLU A 6 36.07 74.63 9.13
N HIS A 7 35.17 75.26 9.90
CA HIS A 7 34.70 75.38 11.31
C HIS A 7 33.47 76.38 11.23
N PRO A 8 32.88 77.02 12.28
CA PRO A 8 32.75 76.78 13.73
C PRO A 8 31.29 76.99 14.27
N ALA A 9 31.16 76.91 15.60
CA ALA A 9 29.99 77.07 16.48
C ALA A 9 29.32 78.47 16.49
N PRO A 10 28.21 78.64 17.25
CA PRO A 10 28.39 79.13 18.62
C PRO A 10 27.43 78.53 19.68
N ALA A 11 27.93 78.41 20.91
CA ALA A 11 27.15 78.51 22.15
C ALA A 11 27.13 79.99 22.59
N PRO A 12 26.13 80.50 23.36
CA PRO A 12 25.96 80.23 24.81
C PRO A 12 24.43 80.16 25.17
N ALA A 13 23.91 80.04 26.39
CA ALA A 13 24.27 80.35 27.77
C ALA A 13 23.49 79.36 28.68
N GLY A 14 23.97 78.94 29.86
CA GLY A 14 24.02 79.76 31.07
C GLY A 14 22.71 79.62 31.85
N GLY A 15 22.66 78.71 32.83
CA GLY A 15 21.54 78.52 33.75
C GLY A 15 21.92 77.59 34.90
N GLU A 16 21.98 78.17 36.10
CA GLU A 16 22.53 77.63 37.35
C GLU A 16 21.63 76.56 38.01
N ILE A 17 22.29 75.48 38.43
CA ILE A 17 22.13 74.65 39.64
C ILE A 17 20.76 74.64 40.35
N ASP A 18 20.15 73.45 40.44
CA ASP A 18 19.53 73.04 41.70
C ASP A 18 19.73 71.54 41.98
N ALA A 19 19.89 71.23 43.25
CA ALA A 19 20.37 69.96 43.76
C ALA A 19 19.30 68.86 43.80
N ALA A 20 19.78 67.62 43.99
CA ALA A 20 19.06 66.43 44.46
C ALA A 20 18.35 65.56 43.40
N ALA A 21 19.02 64.48 42.98
CA ALA A 21 18.49 63.12 43.07
C ALA A 21 19.57 62.09 42.65
N LEU A 22 20.59 61.91 43.50
CA LEU A 22 21.34 60.67 43.50
C LEU A 22 20.41 59.55 44.00
N GLY A 23 19.96 58.68 43.09
CA GLY A 23 19.58 57.31 43.46
C GLY A 23 18.35 56.74 42.77
N SER A 24 18.56 55.86 41.78
CA SER A 24 17.80 54.58 41.69
C SER A 24 18.38 53.52 40.72
N GLY A 25 19.62 53.67 40.22
CA GLY A 25 20.22 52.69 39.28
C GLY A 25 20.53 51.29 39.86
N ARG A 26 20.41 51.08 41.18
CA ARG A 26 20.71 49.80 41.84
C ARG A 26 19.50 48.86 42.01
N GLY A 27 18.26 49.38 41.92
CA GLY A 27 17.04 48.57 42.06
C GLY A 27 16.72 47.72 40.82
N ARG A 28 16.85 48.31 39.62
CA ARG A 28 16.49 47.68 38.34
C ARG A 28 17.43 46.54 37.94
N ARG A 29 18.72 46.63 38.29
CA ARG A 29 19.71 45.54 38.08
C ARG A 29 19.52 44.38 39.08
N ARG A 30 18.99 44.64 40.28
CA ARG A 30 18.66 43.58 41.25
C ARG A 30 17.39 42.84 40.85
N SER A 31 16.34 43.53 40.39
CA SER A 31 15.11 42.86 39.94
C SER A 31 15.35 42.01 38.68
N LEU A 32 16.17 42.49 37.74
CA LEU A 32 16.55 41.72 36.54
C LEU A 32 17.31 40.43 36.90
N ARG A 33 18.20 40.49 37.90
CA ARG A 33 18.92 39.30 38.39
C ARG A 33 17.97 38.32 39.08
N VAL A 34 17.04 38.81 39.89
CA VAL A 34 16.02 37.96 40.53
C VAL A 34 15.13 37.28 39.48
N LEU A 35 14.72 38.00 38.43
CA LEU A 35 13.96 37.43 37.31
C LEU A 35 14.76 36.37 36.54
N LEU A 36 16.05 36.64 36.28
CA LEU A 36 16.96 35.68 35.64
C LEU A 36 17.14 34.41 36.49
N TYR A 37 17.30 34.54 37.80
CA TYR A 37 17.39 33.38 38.70
C TYR A 37 16.08 32.60 38.77
N LEU A 38 14.92 33.27 38.73
CA LEU A 38 13.61 32.61 38.65
C LEU A 38 13.45 31.84 37.34
N LEU A 39 13.79 32.45 36.20
CA LEU A 39 13.74 31.78 34.89
C LEU A 39 14.73 30.62 34.81
N ALA A 40 15.95 30.78 35.35
CA ALA A 40 16.92 29.70 35.42
C ALA A 40 16.44 28.57 36.33
N ALA A 41 15.80 28.87 37.46
CA ALA A 41 15.23 27.88 38.36
C ALA A 41 14.06 27.12 37.70
N VAL A 42 13.18 27.83 36.96
CA VAL A 42 12.10 27.19 36.19
C VAL A 42 12.65 26.34 35.06
N GLY A 43 13.66 26.82 34.32
CA GLY A 43 14.32 26.05 33.27
C GLY A 43 15.02 24.80 33.82
N LEU A 44 15.67 24.90 34.98
CA LEU A 44 16.27 23.77 35.68
C LEU A 44 15.20 22.77 36.13
N LEU A 45 14.08 23.23 36.69
CA LEU A 45 12.94 22.39 37.07
C LEU A 45 12.31 21.68 35.86
N ALA A 46 12.19 22.38 34.72
CA ALA A 46 11.72 21.79 33.47
C ALA A 46 12.69 20.71 32.97
N LEU A 47 14.00 20.98 32.96
CA LEU A 47 15.00 19.97 32.59
C LEU A 47 15.02 18.77 33.53
N LEU A 48 14.89 18.99 34.84
CA LEU A 48 14.82 17.90 35.83
C LEU A 48 13.55 17.07 35.68
N THR A 49 12.41 17.69 35.37
CA THR A 49 11.15 16.95 35.11
C THR A 49 11.21 16.18 33.80
N PHE A 50 11.79 16.72 32.73
CA PHE A 50 12.06 15.97 31.49
C PHE A 50 13.03 14.82 31.72
N ALA A 51 14.15 15.05 32.43
CA ALA A 51 15.12 14.02 32.75
C ALA A 51 14.50 12.91 33.62
N TYR A 52 13.66 13.29 34.59
CA TYR A 52 12.92 12.34 35.43
C TYR A 52 11.88 11.56 34.62
N ALA A 53 11.14 12.19 33.72
CA ALA A 53 10.18 11.52 32.86
C ALA A 53 10.87 10.51 31.93
N ILE A 54 12.00 10.87 31.31
CA ILE A 54 12.81 9.97 30.49
C ILE A 54 13.37 8.83 31.34
N TYR A 55 13.93 9.13 32.50
CA TYR A 55 14.46 8.12 33.42
C TYR A 55 13.36 7.15 33.87
N HIS A 56 12.21 7.66 34.30
CA HIS A 56 11.08 6.86 34.76
C HIS A 56 10.48 6.01 33.63
N HIS A 57 10.36 6.56 32.42
CA HIS A 57 9.90 5.81 31.24
C HIS A 57 10.87 4.68 30.87
N ASN A 58 12.18 4.93 30.94
CA ASN A 58 13.20 3.94 30.59
C ASN A 58 13.52 2.94 31.71
N SER A 59 13.23 3.26 32.99
CA SER A 59 13.63 2.44 34.15
C SER A 59 12.49 1.62 34.75
N ILE A 60 11.22 2.03 34.58
CA ILE A 60 10.07 1.39 35.24
C ILE A 60 9.24 0.53 34.29
N THR A 61 9.30 0.80 32.99
CA THR A 61 8.75 -0.08 31.96
C THR A 61 9.90 -0.69 31.18
N PRO A 62 10.45 -1.85 31.62
CA PRO A 62 11.31 -2.61 30.73
C PRO A 62 10.50 -2.94 29.47
N ALA A 63 11.03 -2.56 28.31
CA ALA A 63 10.52 -3.00 27.01
C ALA A 63 10.22 -4.50 27.09
N PRO A 64 9.02 -4.96 26.69
CA PRO A 64 8.71 -6.38 26.71
C PRO A 64 9.77 -7.12 25.90
N GLU A 65 10.29 -8.21 26.45
CA GLU A 65 11.30 -9.04 25.77
C GLU A 65 10.81 -9.54 24.41
N ARG A 66 9.48 -9.73 24.30
CA ARG A 66 8.78 -10.09 23.07
C ARG A 66 7.35 -9.55 23.11
N VAL A 67 6.91 -8.88 22.05
CA VAL A 67 5.51 -8.43 21.90
C VAL A 67 4.64 -9.57 21.38
N VAL A 68 3.53 -9.86 22.06
CA VAL A 68 2.58 -10.91 21.66
C VAL A 68 1.33 -10.24 21.09
N ILE A 69 0.90 -10.66 19.90
CA ILE A 69 -0.27 -10.09 19.23
C ILE A 69 -1.55 -10.83 19.68
N ASP A 70 -2.49 -10.08 20.27
CA ASP A 70 -3.90 -10.45 20.35
C ASP A 70 -4.58 -10.15 19.01
N GLU A 71 -4.78 -11.20 18.22
CA GLU A 71 -5.28 -11.11 16.85
C GLU A 71 -6.63 -10.40 16.76
N ALA A 72 -7.55 -10.64 17.70
CA ALA A 72 -8.89 -10.07 17.64
C ALA A 72 -8.87 -8.56 17.90
N THR A 73 -8.14 -8.14 18.93
CA THR A 73 -7.99 -6.73 19.31
C THR A 73 -7.26 -5.96 18.21
N VAL A 74 -6.14 -6.51 17.70
CA VAL A 74 -5.35 -5.86 16.65
C VAL A 74 -6.11 -5.74 15.34
N ILE A 75 -6.86 -6.78 14.93
CA ILE A 75 -7.71 -6.68 13.74
C ILE A 75 -8.77 -5.60 13.95
N ASP A 76 -9.45 -5.56 15.09
CA ASP A 76 -10.52 -4.58 15.31
C ASP A 76 -9.98 -3.13 15.25
N ASP A 77 -8.83 -2.88 15.87
CA ASP A 77 -8.15 -1.58 15.85
C ASP A 77 -7.73 -1.19 14.43
N VAL A 78 -6.97 -2.06 13.73
CA VAL A 78 -6.46 -1.77 12.38
C VAL A 78 -7.59 -1.63 11.37
N MET A 79 -8.63 -2.46 11.47
CA MET A 79 -9.81 -2.36 10.60
C MET A 79 -10.67 -1.14 10.95
N GLY A 80 -10.72 -0.77 12.24
CA GLY A 80 -11.36 0.44 12.72
C GLY A 80 -10.77 1.69 12.09
N ASP A 81 -9.44 1.76 12.06
CA ASP A 81 -8.70 2.86 11.45
C ASP A 81 -8.80 2.86 9.92
N ALA A 82 -8.69 1.69 9.29
CA ALA A 82 -8.66 1.58 7.83
C ALA A 82 -10.05 1.72 7.17
N TYR A 83 -11.10 1.23 7.83
CA TYR A 83 -12.43 1.08 7.23
C TYR A 83 -13.56 1.64 8.09
N GLY A 84 -13.28 2.25 9.25
CA GLY A 84 -14.29 2.82 10.12
C GLY A 84 -15.02 1.80 10.98
N LYS A 85 -16.33 1.97 11.19
CA LYS A 85 -17.05 1.24 12.22
C LYS A 85 -17.46 -0.17 11.79
N TYR A 86 -17.25 -1.15 12.69
CA TYR A 86 -17.83 -2.48 12.55
C TYR A 86 -19.37 -2.49 12.66
N SER A 87 -20.03 -3.09 11.68
CA SER A 87 -21.47 -3.34 11.68
C SER A 87 -21.78 -4.76 12.10
N ALA A 88 -22.28 -4.94 13.33
CA ALA A 88 -22.73 -6.24 13.82
C ALA A 88 -23.84 -6.86 12.96
N ALA A 89 -24.74 -6.03 12.41
CA ALA A 89 -25.84 -6.48 11.57
C ALA A 89 -25.36 -7.03 10.22
N LYS A 90 -24.31 -6.42 9.63
CA LYS A 90 -23.74 -6.84 8.35
C LYS A 90 -22.54 -7.79 8.50
N LYS A 91 -22.06 -8.00 9.73
CA LYS A 91 -20.88 -8.79 10.08
C LYS A 91 -19.64 -8.36 9.28
N GLY A 92 -19.29 -7.08 9.36
CA GLY A 92 -18.16 -6.48 8.65
C GLY A 92 -18.03 -4.99 8.89
N TRP A 93 -16.93 -4.39 8.45
CA TRP A 93 -16.65 -2.95 8.55
C TRP A 93 -17.28 -2.22 7.36
N VAL A 94 -17.96 -1.11 7.65
CA VAL A 94 -18.65 -0.31 6.62
C VAL A 94 -17.68 0.76 6.13
N TYR A 95 -17.20 0.58 4.90
CA TYR A 95 -16.28 1.49 4.25
C TYR A 95 -16.99 2.25 3.13
N VAL A 96 -16.71 3.54 2.98
CA VAL A 96 -17.15 4.36 1.85
C VAL A 96 -15.88 4.91 1.21
N ASP A 97 -15.70 4.65 -0.08
CA ASP A 97 -14.54 5.16 -0.82
C ASP A 97 -14.74 6.63 -1.25
N ASP A 98 -13.76 7.17 -1.96
CA ASP A 98 -13.76 8.56 -2.43
C ASP A 98 -14.82 8.82 -3.52
N ASP A 99 -15.38 7.77 -4.13
CA ASP A 99 -16.46 7.82 -5.13
C ASP A 99 -17.86 7.66 -4.49
N ASP A 100 -17.96 7.75 -3.16
CA ASP A 100 -19.18 7.48 -2.39
C ASP A 100 -19.73 6.04 -2.53
N VAL A 101 -18.90 5.08 -2.99
CA VAL A 101 -19.30 3.67 -3.07
C VAL A 101 -19.14 3.01 -1.72
N THR A 102 -20.20 2.37 -1.24
CA THR A 102 -20.21 1.68 0.05
C THR A 102 -19.82 0.22 -0.11
N TYR A 103 -18.92 -0.27 0.74
CA TYR A 103 -18.47 -1.65 0.83
C TYR A 103 -18.71 -2.21 2.24
N ILE A 104 -18.91 -3.53 2.31
CA ILE A 104 -18.81 -4.26 3.58
C ILE A 104 -17.54 -5.10 3.57
N MET A 105 -16.50 -4.58 4.22
CA MET A 105 -15.18 -5.20 4.30
C MET A 105 -15.15 -6.27 5.39
N ARG A 106 -14.51 -7.40 5.11
CA ARG A 106 -14.33 -8.51 6.06
C ARG A 106 -12.91 -9.05 5.98
N VAL A 107 -12.36 -9.49 7.11
CA VAL A 107 -11.15 -10.33 7.11
C VAL A 107 -11.50 -11.68 6.52
N VAL A 108 -10.81 -12.08 5.46
CA VAL A 108 -11.05 -13.36 4.75
C VAL A 108 -9.99 -14.40 5.08
N GLN A 109 -8.79 -13.97 5.47
CA GLN A 109 -7.70 -14.87 5.81
C GLN A 109 -6.68 -14.15 6.69
N GLN A 110 -6.08 -14.86 7.66
CA GLN A 110 -5.04 -14.32 8.53
C GLN A 110 -4.01 -15.39 8.90
N VAL A 111 -2.79 -14.97 9.21
CA VAL A 111 -1.75 -15.81 9.81
C VAL A 111 -0.94 -14.98 10.78
N LYS A 112 -0.54 -15.62 11.89
CA LYS A 112 0.43 -15.08 12.84
C LYS A 112 1.73 -15.84 12.72
N ILE A 113 2.84 -15.12 12.60
CA ILE A 113 4.17 -15.65 12.41
C ILE A 113 4.99 -15.34 13.66
N PRO A 114 5.40 -16.35 14.44
CA PRO A 114 6.08 -16.13 15.71
C PRO A 114 7.60 -15.98 15.58
N ASP A 115 8.14 -15.92 14.36
CA ASP A 115 9.57 -16.08 14.07
C ASP A 115 10.39 -14.79 14.20
N ASN A 116 9.74 -13.65 14.44
CA ASN A 116 10.45 -12.39 14.66
C ASN A 116 10.98 -12.29 16.11
N PRO A 117 12.29 -12.03 16.31
CA PRO A 117 12.88 -11.93 17.64
C PRO A 117 12.27 -10.87 18.55
N ILE A 118 11.62 -9.85 17.98
CA ILE A 118 11.07 -8.70 18.71
C ILE A 118 9.59 -8.96 19.08
N GLY A 119 8.89 -9.85 18.39
CA GLY A 119 7.48 -10.14 18.66
C GLY A 119 6.82 -10.96 17.58
N ASP A 120 5.51 -11.20 17.74
CA ASP A 120 4.69 -11.78 16.67
C ASP A 120 4.56 -10.80 15.50
N GLU A 121 4.56 -11.32 14.28
CA GLU A 121 4.07 -10.61 13.09
C GLU A 121 2.70 -11.17 12.71
N MET A 122 1.81 -10.31 12.22
CA MET A 122 0.49 -10.71 11.77
C MET A 122 0.25 -10.22 10.35
N TYR A 123 -0.20 -11.14 9.51
CA TYR A 123 -0.54 -10.89 8.11
C TYR A 123 -2.02 -11.23 7.95
N PHE A 124 -2.80 -10.32 7.39
CA PHE A 124 -4.21 -10.61 7.09
C PHE A 124 -4.67 -9.94 5.81
N VAL A 125 -5.71 -10.52 5.22
CA VAL A 125 -6.34 -10.05 3.98
C VAL A 125 -7.80 -9.77 4.26
N THR A 126 -8.27 -8.69 3.68
CA THR A 126 -9.65 -8.23 3.75
C THR A 126 -10.24 -8.20 2.36
N SER A 127 -11.55 -8.32 2.27
CA SER A 127 -12.27 -8.33 1.00
C SER A 127 -13.69 -7.79 1.15
N GLY A 128 -14.18 -7.13 0.12
CA GLY A 128 -15.54 -6.61 0.03
C GLY A 128 -15.96 -6.38 -1.43
N VAL A 129 -17.26 -6.28 -1.63
CA VAL A 129 -17.89 -5.85 -2.88
C VAL A 129 -18.79 -4.67 -2.60
N ALA A 130 -19.00 -3.83 -3.61
CA ALA A 130 -19.89 -2.70 -3.51
C ALA A 130 -21.33 -3.15 -3.17
N VAL A 131 -21.97 -2.42 -2.27
CA VAL A 131 -23.32 -2.73 -1.76
C VAL A 131 -24.40 -2.37 -2.77
N ASP A 132 -24.09 -1.45 -3.70
CA ASP A 132 -24.98 -1.05 -4.79
C ASP A 132 -25.06 -2.10 -5.92
N GLY A 133 -24.22 -3.13 -5.88
CA GLY A 133 -24.16 -4.18 -6.89
C GLY A 133 -23.35 -3.82 -8.13
N SER A 134 -22.61 -2.71 -8.11
CA SER A 134 -21.64 -2.39 -9.16
C SER A 134 -20.50 -3.41 -9.21
N ASP A 135 -19.85 -3.54 -10.37
CA ASP A 135 -18.68 -4.42 -10.58
C ASP A 135 -17.41 -3.82 -9.94
N ARG A 136 -17.51 -3.42 -8.67
CA ARG A 136 -16.42 -2.86 -7.88
C ARG A 136 -16.16 -3.78 -6.70
N ALA A 137 -15.11 -4.57 -6.81
CA ALA A 137 -14.59 -5.37 -5.71
C ALA A 137 -13.32 -4.74 -5.16
N ARG A 138 -13.07 -4.97 -3.87
CA ARG A 138 -11.90 -4.45 -3.17
C ARG A 138 -11.30 -5.51 -2.28
N TYR A 139 -9.98 -5.58 -2.25
CA TYR A 139 -9.26 -6.29 -1.20
C TYR A 139 -8.24 -5.38 -0.53
N GLY A 140 -7.87 -5.71 0.70
CA GLY A 140 -6.77 -5.05 1.40
C GLY A 140 -5.83 -6.08 2.03
N ALA A 141 -4.52 -5.83 1.95
CA ALA A 141 -3.49 -6.65 2.59
C ALA A 141 -2.84 -5.84 3.72
N PHE A 142 -2.71 -6.44 4.89
CA PHE A 142 -2.26 -5.78 6.11
C PHE A 142 -1.16 -6.59 6.79
N HIS A 143 -0.07 -5.93 7.14
CA HIS A 143 1.01 -6.47 7.94
C HIS A 143 1.16 -5.65 9.21
N VAL A 144 1.07 -6.32 10.35
CA VAL A 144 1.22 -5.73 11.67
C VAL A 144 2.43 -6.35 12.36
N GLN A 145 3.32 -5.50 12.86
CA GLN A 145 4.54 -5.92 13.53
C GLN A 145 4.88 -4.98 14.70
N PRO A 146 5.71 -5.42 15.66
CA PRO A 146 6.25 -4.55 16.69
C PRO A 146 7.05 -3.41 16.07
N ASN A 147 6.98 -2.22 16.67
CA ASN A 147 7.76 -1.09 16.21
C ASN A 147 9.26 -1.23 16.53
N GLU A 148 10.10 -0.43 15.86
CA GLU A 148 11.55 -0.47 16.05
C GLU A 148 12.01 0.02 17.44
N THR A 149 11.20 0.85 18.11
CA THR A 149 11.52 1.41 19.44
C THR A 149 11.37 0.39 20.57
N ARG A 150 10.74 -0.77 20.31
CA ARG A 150 10.49 -1.85 21.27
C ARG A 150 9.74 -1.40 22.52
N ASP A 151 8.94 -0.33 22.41
CA ASP A 151 8.14 0.20 23.52
C ASP A 151 6.85 -0.61 23.77
N GLY A 152 6.64 -1.68 22.99
CA GLY A 152 5.46 -2.54 23.04
C GLY A 152 4.37 -2.13 22.06
N ASN A 153 4.51 -1.01 21.33
CA ASN A 153 3.54 -0.59 20.33
C ASN A 153 3.72 -1.36 19.01
N LEU A 154 2.62 -1.44 18.26
CA LEU A 154 2.55 -2.06 16.94
C LEU A 154 2.55 -1.00 15.85
N THR A 155 3.03 -1.39 14.67
CA THR A 155 2.92 -0.63 13.42
C THR A 155 2.20 -1.47 12.39
N ALA A 156 1.36 -0.83 11.58
CA ALA A 156 0.60 -1.49 10.52
C ALA A 156 0.98 -0.90 9.15
N ALA A 157 1.44 -1.75 8.25
CA ALA A 157 1.60 -1.46 6.83
C ALA A 157 0.42 -2.05 6.07
N ASN A 158 -0.14 -1.33 5.12
CA ASN A 158 -1.26 -1.83 4.33
C ASN A 158 -1.24 -1.38 2.87
N LEU A 159 -2.02 -2.08 2.07
CA LEU A 159 -2.39 -1.72 0.70
C LEU A 159 -3.86 -2.08 0.50
N GLN A 160 -4.63 -1.21 -0.14
CA GLN A 160 -5.98 -1.48 -0.59
C GLN A 160 -6.04 -1.38 -2.11
N VAL A 161 -6.68 -2.35 -2.76
CA VAL A 161 -6.78 -2.44 -4.22
C VAL A 161 -8.23 -2.64 -4.60
N GLN A 162 -8.74 -1.72 -5.43
CA GLN A 162 -10.00 -1.87 -6.13
C GLN A 162 -9.75 -2.52 -7.50
N TYR A 163 -10.66 -3.38 -7.92
CA TYR A 163 -10.61 -4.01 -9.24
C TYR A 163 -12.03 -4.21 -9.79
N SER A 164 -12.13 -4.20 -11.12
CA SER A 164 -13.40 -4.37 -11.83
C SER A 164 -13.87 -5.82 -11.75
N ALA A 165 -14.73 -6.12 -10.77
CA ALA A 165 -15.34 -7.42 -10.57
C ALA A 165 -16.53 -7.34 -9.61
N SER A 166 -17.49 -8.25 -9.77
CA SER A 166 -18.61 -8.46 -8.83
C SER A 166 -18.31 -9.48 -7.73
N VAL A 167 -17.10 -10.05 -7.68
CA VAL A 167 -16.77 -11.13 -6.74
C VAL A 167 -15.67 -10.73 -5.77
N ALA A 168 -15.99 -10.83 -4.48
CA ALA A 168 -15.04 -10.69 -3.39
C ALA A 168 -14.01 -11.83 -3.41
N VAL A 169 -12.75 -11.50 -3.11
CA VAL A 169 -11.71 -12.48 -2.75
C VAL A 169 -12.22 -13.38 -1.62
N GLN A 170 -12.10 -14.70 -1.81
CA GLN A 170 -12.47 -15.74 -0.85
C GLN A 170 -11.26 -16.25 -0.04
N PRO A 171 -11.47 -16.91 1.11
CA PRO A 171 -10.37 -17.43 1.95
C PRO A 171 -9.40 -18.36 1.20
N GLU A 172 -9.91 -19.22 0.31
CA GLU A 172 -9.14 -20.17 -0.49
C GLU A 172 -8.35 -19.51 -1.64
N GLN A 173 -8.59 -18.23 -1.89
CA GLN A 173 -7.88 -17.42 -2.89
C GLN A 173 -6.68 -16.67 -2.31
N VAL A 174 -6.43 -16.81 -1.00
CA VAL A 174 -5.34 -16.17 -0.29
C VAL A 174 -4.36 -17.23 0.21
N TYR A 175 -3.09 -17.05 -0.13
CA TYR A 175 -1.99 -17.88 0.33
C TYR A 175 -0.93 -17.00 0.99
N PHE A 176 -0.38 -17.44 2.11
CA PHE A 176 0.80 -16.82 2.71
C PHE A 176 2.02 -17.65 2.34
N GLU A 177 3.03 -17.01 1.77
CA GLU A 177 4.21 -17.68 1.24
C GLU A 177 5.45 -17.08 1.89
N ALA A 178 6.35 -17.94 2.36
CA ALA A 178 7.72 -17.51 2.68
C ALA A 178 8.45 -17.22 1.36
N LEU A 179 8.70 -15.94 1.09
CA LEU A 179 9.40 -15.50 -0.10
C LEU A 179 10.92 -15.55 0.11
N SER A 180 11.41 -15.17 1.29
CA SER A 180 12.81 -15.33 1.68
C SER A 180 12.92 -15.79 3.14
N GLU A 181 14.14 -15.96 3.67
CA GLU A 181 14.33 -16.34 5.09
C GLU A 181 13.70 -15.35 6.07
N ASN A 182 13.55 -14.08 5.67
CA ASN A 182 13.06 -13.00 6.53
C ASN A 182 11.87 -12.24 5.90
N LEU A 183 11.26 -12.78 4.84
CA LEU A 183 10.16 -12.11 4.15
C LEU A 183 9.04 -13.09 3.86
N TRP A 184 7.90 -12.86 4.49
CA TRP A 184 6.64 -13.45 4.12
C TRP A 184 5.86 -12.50 3.21
N GLY A 185 5.02 -13.08 2.36
CA GLY A 185 4.15 -12.34 1.47
C GLY A 185 2.82 -13.02 1.27
N TRP A 186 1.98 -12.37 0.47
CA TRP A 186 0.68 -12.89 0.07
C TRP A 186 0.72 -13.25 -1.41
N VAL A 187 0.02 -14.32 -1.76
CA VAL A 187 -0.50 -14.51 -3.11
C VAL A 187 -2.02 -14.41 -3.04
N ILE A 188 -2.56 -13.33 -3.58
CA ILE A 188 -3.99 -13.03 -3.60
C ILE A 188 -4.51 -13.22 -5.02
N LYS A 189 -5.46 -14.15 -5.18
CA LYS A 189 -6.14 -14.40 -6.46
C LYS A 189 -7.38 -13.53 -6.56
N THR A 190 -7.40 -12.62 -7.53
CA THR A 190 -8.59 -11.86 -7.90
C THR A 190 -9.25 -12.48 -9.13
N GLN A 191 -10.56 -12.38 -9.25
CA GLN A 191 -11.29 -12.91 -10.39
C GLN A 191 -12.32 -11.90 -10.91
N THR A 192 -12.51 -11.82 -12.23
CA THR A 192 -13.43 -10.85 -12.86
C THR A 192 -14.90 -11.22 -12.72
N GLY A 193 -15.21 -12.51 -12.56
CA GLY A 193 -16.56 -13.03 -12.46
C GLY A 193 -16.61 -14.41 -11.84
N SER A 194 -17.79 -15.04 -11.83
CA SER A 194 -18.03 -16.34 -11.18
C SER A 194 -18.54 -17.43 -12.13
N ASP A 195 -19.13 -17.08 -13.28
CA ASP A 195 -19.73 -18.04 -14.20
C ASP A 195 -19.16 -17.93 -15.62
N PRO A 196 -18.28 -18.88 -16.02
CA PRO A 196 -17.66 -18.88 -17.35
C PRO A 196 -18.64 -19.22 -18.48
N ASN A 197 -19.87 -19.66 -18.20
CA ASN A 197 -20.88 -19.92 -19.23
C ASN A 197 -21.61 -18.63 -19.67
N HIS A 198 -21.54 -17.57 -18.86
CA HIS A 198 -22.21 -16.29 -19.14
C HIS A 198 -21.21 -15.24 -19.62
N SER A 199 -20.04 -15.15 -18.99
CA SER A 199 -19.00 -14.16 -19.32
C SER A 199 -17.59 -14.74 -19.12
N PRO A 200 -16.56 -14.24 -19.81
CA PRO A 200 -15.19 -14.64 -19.55
C PRO A 200 -14.80 -14.42 -18.08
N VAL A 201 -14.29 -15.46 -17.44
CA VAL A 201 -13.76 -15.42 -16.07
C VAL A 201 -12.25 -15.52 -16.15
N THR A 202 -11.58 -14.43 -15.79
CA THR A 202 -10.13 -14.42 -15.63
C THR A 202 -9.79 -14.39 -14.15
N VAL A 203 -8.70 -15.07 -13.79
CA VAL A 203 -8.12 -15.04 -12.46
C VAL A 203 -6.71 -14.49 -12.58
N THR A 204 -6.35 -13.55 -11.71
CA THR A 204 -5.03 -12.93 -11.63
C THR A 204 -4.40 -13.27 -10.29
N ASN A 205 -3.16 -13.78 -10.29
CA ASN A 205 -2.37 -13.91 -9.07
C ASN A 205 -1.63 -12.60 -8.82
N ASN A 206 -1.86 -11.99 -7.66
CA ASN A 206 -1.11 -10.82 -7.20
C ASN A 206 -0.17 -11.29 -6.09
N VAL A 207 1.13 -11.08 -6.26
CA VAL A 207 2.14 -11.38 -5.25
C VAL A 207 2.48 -10.09 -4.53
N LEU A 208 2.29 -10.06 -3.22
CA LEU A 208 2.51 -8.88 -2.39
C LEU A 208 3.46 -9.19 -1.25
N ALA A 209 4.15 -8.18 -0.74
CA ALA A 209 4.93 -8.30 0.48
C ALA A 209 5.04 -6.94 1.20
N PRO A 210 5.28 -6.93 2.53
CA PRO A 210 5.60 -5.70 3.24
C PRO A 210 6.82 -5.01 2.65
N HIS A 211 6.76 -3.69 2.53
CA HIS A 211 7.87 -2.86 2.07
C HIS A 211 7.82 -1.49 2.74
N LYS A 212 8.74 -1.26 3.69
CA LYS A 212 8.77 -0.07 4.55
C LYS A 212 7.43 0.08 5.27
N ASP A 213 6.82 1.26 5.21
CA ASP A 213 5.56 1.58 5.90
C ASP A 213 4.30 1.19 5.08
N SER A 214 4.45 0.34 4.05
CA SER A 214 3.38 -0.03 3.12
C SER A 214 3.45 -1.50 2.70
N VAL A 215 2.45 -1.96 1.96
CA VAL A 215 2.50 -3.26 1.26
C VAL A 215 2.71 -3.00 -0.24
N ALA A 216 3.68 -3.68 -0.84
CA ALA A 216 4.00 -3.54 -2.26
C ALA A 216 3.45 -4.72 -3.06
N ILE A 217 2.94 -4.46 -4.26
CA ILE A 217 2.69 -5.49 -5.27
C ILE A 217 4.03 -5.81 -5.94
N LEU A 218 4.57 -7.00 -5.70
CA LEU A 218 5.83 -7.44 -6.29
C LEU A 218 5.64 -7.85 -7.75
N THR A 219 4.48 -8.42 -8.09
CA THR A 219 4.09 -8.78 -9.46
C THR A 219 2.63 -9.17 -9.54
N ALA A 220 2.07 -9.11 -10.74
CA ALA A 220 0.83 -9.79 -11.10
C ALA A 220 1.02 -10.66 -12.35
N PHE A 221 0.37 -11.82 -12.42
CA PHE A 221 0.40 -12.69 -13.60
C PHE A 221 -0.89 -13.54 -13.68
N PRO A 222 -1.26 -14.05 -14.86
CA PRO A 222 -2.45 -14.87 -15.04
C PRO A 222 -2.48 -16.08 -14.10
N GLY A 223 -3.66 -16.47 -13.63
CA GLY A 223 -3.92 -17.69 -12.88
C GLY A 223 -4.83 -18.64 -13.64
N SER A 224 -5.89 -18.11 -14.26
CA SER A 224 -6.71 -18.84 -15.22
C SER A 224 -7.48 -17.91 -16.13
N SER A 225 -7.90 -18.44 -17.27
CA SER A 225 -8.83 -17.80 -18.19
C SER A 225 -9.83 -18.86 -18.63
N GLU A 226 -11.10 -18.60 -18.39
CA GLU A 226 -12.18 -19.54 -18.65
C GLU A 226 -13.35 -18.85 -19.35
N TYR A 227 -13.77 -19.40 -20.47
CA TYR A 227 -15.02 -19.02 -21.13
C TYR A 227 -15.56 -20.24 -21.88
N VAL A 228 -16.81 -20.57 -21.60
CA VAL A 228 -17.53 -21.70 -22.19
C VAL A 228 -18.65 -21.11 -23.06
N PRO A 229 -18.42 -20.89 -24.36
CA PRO A 229 -19.44 -20.32 -25.23
C PRO A 229 -20.62 -21.29 -25.39
N ALA A 230 -21.79 -20.72 -25.70
CA ALA A 230 -22.98 -21.51 -26.04
C ALA A 230 -22.81 -22.27 -27.37
N GLN A 231 -22.07 -21.70 -28.34
CA GLN A 231 -21.73 -22.39 -29.59
C GLN A 231 -20.52 -23.32 -29.42
N PRO A 232 -20.37 -24.35 -30.28
CA PRO A 232 -19.17 -25.19 -30.30
C PRO A 232 -17.89 -24.37 -30.49
N CYS A 233 -16.82 -24.74 -29.77
CA CYS A 233 -15.54 -24.01 -29.81
C CYS A 233 -14.95 -23.85 -31.23
N ALA A 234 -15.23 -24.78 -32.15
CA ALA A 234 -14.79 -24.68 -33.54
C ALA A 234 -15.48 -23.54 -34.32
N GLU A 235 -16.77 -23.28 -34.05
CA GLU A 235 -17.50 -22.17 -34.68
C GLU A 235 -17.03 -20.83 -34.15
N VAL A 236 -16.85 -20.74 -32.83
CA VAL A 236 -16.34 -19.54 -32.16
C VAL A 236 -14.91 -19.21 -32.64
N LYS A 237 -14.07 -20.24 -32.81
CA LYS A 237 -12.75 -20.07 -33.42
C LYS A 237 -12.83 -19.53 -34.84
N ALA A 238 -13.72 -20.06 -35.67
CA ALA A 238 -13.87 -19.60 -37.05
C ALA A 238 -14.31 -18.13 -37.10
N ALA A 239 -15.20 -17.71 -36.20
CA ALA A 239 -15.59 -16.30 -36.06
C ALA A 239 -14.41 -15.41 -35.63
N TYR A 240 -13.62 -15.87 -34.66
CA TYR A 240 -12.40 -15.18 -34.21
C TYR A 240 -11.34 -15.05 -35.32
N ASP A 241 -11.09 -16.13 -36.05
CA ASP A 241 -10.12 -16.13 -37.16
C ASP A 241 -10.60 -15.20 -38.29
N ALA A 242 -11.92 -15.14 -38.55
CA ALA A 242 -12.50 -14.21 -39.50
C ALA A 242 -12.31 -12.74 -39.05
N TYR A 243 -12.59 -12.45 -37.77
CA TYR A 243 -12.33 -11.12 -37.18
C TYR A 243 -10.86 -10.72 -37.37
N ASN A 244 -9.90 -11.54 -36.94
CA ASN A 244 -8.48 -11.26 -37.08
C ASN A 244 -8.00 -11.14 -38.54
N SER A 245 -8.69 -11.76 -39.50
CA SER A 245 -8.36 -11.62 -40.92
C SER A 245 -8.85 -10.32 -41.54
N THR A 246 -9.81 -9.65 -40.89
CA THR A 246 -10.47 -8.42 -41.37
C THR A 246 -10.02 -7.17 -40.59
N THR A 247 -9.57 -7.35 -39.35
CA THR A 247 -8.99 -6.28 -38.53
C THR A 247 -7.48 -6.18 -38.80
N PRO A 248 -6.98 -5.08 -39.39
CA PRO A 248 -5.54 -4.90 -39.58
C PRO A 248 -4.83 -4.90 -38.22
N PRO A 249 -3.61 -5.48 -38.11
CA PRO A 249 -2.83 -5.38 -36.89
C PRO A 249 -2.58 -3.89 -36.60
N ASP A 250 -3.02 -3.47 -35.42
CA ASP A 250 -2.95 -2.11 -34.89
C ASP A 250 -1.62 -1.41 -35.26
N LEU A 251 -1.65 -0.63 -36.36
CA LEU A 251 -0.59 0.31 -36.69
C LEU A 251 -0.88 1.52 -35.84
N GLY A 252 -0.29 1.50 -34.65
CA GLY A 252 -0.61 2.36 -33.52
C GLY A 252 -1.10 3.76 -33.87
N SER A 253 -2.18 4.14 -33.19
CA SER A 253 -2.70 5.49 -33.01
C SER A 253 -1.62 6.58 -33.05
N HIS A 254 -1.30 7.02 -34.26
CA HIS A 254 -0.49 8.19 -34.57
C HIS A 254 -1.17 8.94 -35.70
N GLY A 255 -2.10 9.81 -35.32
CA GLY A 255 -2.45 11.01 -36.09
C GLY A 255 -3.52 10.86 -37.15
N VAL A 256 -4.65 10.19 -36.84
CA VAL A 256 -5.86 10.35 -37.66
C VAL A 256 -6.72 11.44 -37.03
N ASP A 257 -6.80 12.56 -37.75
CA ASP A 257 -7.64 13.73 -37.53
C ASP A 257 -9.07 13.32 -37.13
N GLU A 258 -9.52 13.76 -35.96
CA GLU A 258 -10.82 13.49 -35.33
C GLU A 258 -11.97 14.15 -36.12
N THR A 259 -12.22 13.67 -37.33
CA THR A 259 -13.43 14.00 -38.08
C THR A 259 -14.30 12.76 -38.26
N GLU A 260 -15.19 12.61 -37.29
CA GLU A 260 -16.56 12.07 -37.43
C GLU A 260 -16.74 10.92 -38.44
N MET A 261 -16.48 9.69 -38.01
CA MET A 261 -17.43 8.60 -38.22
C MET A 261 -17.42 7.71 -36.98
N ASP A 262 -18.59 7.59 -36.35
CA ASP A 262 -18.91 6.67 -35.27
C ASP A 262 -18.91 5.24 -35.85
N ILE A 263 -17.72 4.76 -36.27
CA ILE A 263 -17.53 3.40 -36.72
C ILE A 263 -17.44 2.57 -35.44
N GLU A 264 -18.55 1.92 -35.09
CA GLU A 264 -18.60 0.89 -34.06
C GLU A 264 -17.52 -0.15 -34.40
N GLU A 265 -16.38 -0.08 -33.71
CA GLU A 265 -15.30 -1.05 -33.89
C GLU A 265 -15.89 -2.42 -33.64
N PRO A 266 -15.77 -3.38 -34.58
CA PRO A 266 -16.36 -4.69 -34.38
C PRO A 266 -15.80 -5.29 -33.09
N GLU A 267 -16.68 -5.65 -32.15
CA GLU A 267 -16.25 -6.26 -30.89
C GLU A 267 -15.47 -7.56 -31.18
N GLU A 268 -14.28 -7.71 -30.58
CA GLU A 268 -13.47 -8.92 -30.72
C GLU A 268 -14.27 -10.15 -30.25
N PRO A 269 -14.49 -11.17 -31.09
CA PRO A 269 -15.24 -12.34 -30.70
C PRO A 269 -14.59 -13.05 -29.50
N LEU A 270 -15.38 -13.34 -28.47
CA LEU A 270 -14.89 -14.10 -27.32
C LEU A 270 -14.45 -15.50 -27.75
N ARG A 271 -13.42 -16.05 -27.09
CA ARG A 271 -12.84 -17.35 -27.44
C ARG A 271 -13.16 -18.40 -26.40
N CYS A 272 -13.41 -19.63 -26.86
CA CYS A 272 -13.46 -20.79 -25.97
C CYS A 272 -12.11 -20.96 -25.26
N ASP A 273 -12.09 -20.82 -23.93
CA ASP A 273 -10.85 -20.78 -23.16
C ASP A 273 -10.96 -21.59 -21.86
N LYS A 274 -9.90 -22.31 -21.52
CA LYS A 274 -9.74 -23.04 -20.25
C LYS A 274 -8.27 -23.12 -19.85
N ARG A 275 -7.51 -22.06 -20.10
CA ARG A 275 -6.09 -21.97 -19.75
C ARG A 275 -5.90 -21.81 -18.23
N ARG A 276 -4.88 -22.47 -17.71
CA ARG A 276 -4.50 -22.46 -16.29
C ARG A 276 -2.99 -22.21 -16.16
N TRP A 277 -2.65 -21.21 -15.36
CA TRP A 277 -1.28 -20.88 -14.98
C TRP A 277 -1.09 -21.25 -13.52
N ARG A 278 -0.32 -22.31 -13.28
CA ARG A 278 0.03 -22.76 -11.93
C ARG A 278 1.36 -22.15 -11.53
N TYR A 279 1.43 -21.57 -10.35
CA TYR A 279 2.68 -21.07 -9.79
C TYR A 279 3.24 -22.01 -8.72
N ARG A 280 4.55 -21.90 -8.51
CA ARG A 280 5.25 -22.48 -7.37
C ARG A 280 6.39 -21.56 -6.96
N VAL A 281 6.42 -21.18 -5.68
CA VAL A 281 7.57 -20.47 -5.09
C VAL A 281 8.75 -21.44 -5.00
N GLY A 282 9.94 -20.97 -5.40
CA GLY A 282 11.18 -21.74 -5.31
C GLY A 282 11.57 -22.05 -3.87
N VAL A 283 12.63 -22.85 -3.71
CA VAL A 283 13.20 -23.08 -2.38
C VAL A 283 13.79 -21.77 -1.86
N VAL A 284 13.36 -21.35 -0.67
CA VAL A 284 13.92 -20.21 0.04
C VAL A 284 15.36 -20.51 0.42
N ASN A 285 16.27 -19.62 0.03
CA ASN A 285 17.69 -19.71 0.33
C ASN A 285 18.28 -18.29 0.41
N GLY A 286 18.52 -17.82 1.63
CA GLY A 286 18.98 -16.46 1.91
C GLY A 286 17.89 -15.40 1.97
N THR A 287 18.32 -14.15 1.93
CA THR A 287 17.49 -12.96 2.18
C THR A 287 16.77 -12.42 0.94
N ILE A 288 17.13 -12.90 -0.25
CA ILE A 288 16.51 -12.49 -1.51
C ILE A 288 15.28 -13.37 -1.77
N PRO A 289 14.12 -12.78 -2.14
CA PRO A 289 12.94 -13.53 -2.53
C PRO A 289 13.22 -14.63 -3.56
N ALA A 290 12.73 -15.83 -3.27
CA ALA A 290 12.88 -17.01 -4.11
C ALA A 290 12.18 -16.80 -5.47
N PRO A 291 12.73 -17.39 -6.55
CA PRO A 291 12.12 -17.26 -7.86
C PRO A 291 10.76 -17.97 -7.92
N ILE A 292 9.83 -17.43 -8.69
CA ILE A 292 8.51 -18.03 -8.91
C ILE A 292 8.53 -18.77 -10.25
N THR A 293 8.14 -20.04 -10.23
CA THR A 293 7.95 -20.83 -11.45
C THR A 293 6.49 -20.82 -11.83
N VAL A 294 6.16 -20.37 -13.05
CA VAL A 294 4.80 -20.38 -13.59
C VAL A 294 4.71 -21.36 -14.75
N THR A 295 3.66 -22.18 -14.80
CA THR A 295 3.45 -23.19 -15.84
C THR A 295 2.06 -23.05 -16.45
N LEU A 296 2.00 -22.89 -17.78
CA LEU A 296 0.76 -22.86 -18.55
C LEU A 296 0.33 -24.28 -18.94
N SER A 297 -0.97 -24.52 -18.82
CA SER A 297 -1.65 -25.75 -19.24
C SER A 297 -3.10 -25.44 -19.63
N GLY A 298 -3.82 -26.43 -20.16
CA GLY A 298 -5.24 -26.32 -20.48
C GLY A 298 -5.52 -26.33 -21.98
N SER A 299 -6.56 -25.62 -22.39
CA SER A 299 -7.00 -25.57 -23.78
C SER A 299 -7.46 -24.18 -24.19
N GLN A 300 -7.31 -23.88 -25.48
CA GLN A 300 -7.82 -22.68 -26.13
C GLN A 300 -8.44 -23.11 -27.47
N ASP A 301 -9.62 -22.58 -27.79
CA ASP A 301 -10.41 -22.95 -28.97
C ASP A 301 -10.68 -24.46 -29.08
N GLY A 302 -10.83 -25.14 -27.93
CA GLY A 302 -11.01 -26.59 -27.86
C GLY A 302 -9.74 -27.41 -28.16
N GLN A 303 -8.60 -26.77 -28.41
CA GLN A 303 -7.31 -27.44 -28.62
C GLN A 303 -6.39 -27.28 -27.40
N ALA A 304 -5.56 -28.29 -27.12
CA ALA A 304 -4.59 -28.19 -26.04
C ALA A 304 -3.58 -27.08 -26.35
N VAL A 305 -3.31 -26.22 -25.36
CA VAL A 305 -2.26 -25.21 -25.51
C VAL A 305 -0.89 -25.85 -25.37
N GLU A 306 0.09 -25.30 -26.07
CA GLU A 306 1.49 -25.67 -25.88
C GLU A 306 1.91 -25.38 -24.44
N ALA A 307 2.38 -26.42 -23.74
CA ALA A 307 2.83 -26.27 -22.36
C ALA A 307 4.05 -25.35 -22.31
N ARG A 308 3.97 -24.27 -21.53
CA ARG A 308 5.06 -23.31 -21.34
C ARG A 308 5.38 -23.16 -19.87
N LYS A 309 6.64 -22.81 -19.59
CA LYS A 309 7.15 -22.65 -18.24
C LYS A 309 8.04 -21.42 -18.17
N TRP A 310 7.75 -20.54 -17.22
CA TRP A 310 8.52 -19.35 -16.95
C TRP A 310 9.15 -19.43 -15.57
N LYS A 311 10.36 -18.88 -15.47
CA LYS A 311 11.02 -18.64 -14.19
C LYS A 311 11.10 -17.13 -14.01
N VAL A 312 10.30 -16.62 -13.09
CA VAL A 312 10.19 -15.21 -12.75
C VAL A 312 11.18 -14.92 -11.62
N MET A 313 12.13 -14.04 -11.86
CA MET A 313 13.21 -13.71 -10.93
C MET A 313 12.90 -12.40 -10.21
N PHE A 314 13.23 -12.31 -8.92
CA PHE A 314 13.11 -11.07 -8.17
C PHE A 314 14.25 -10.11 -8.51
N ASP A 315 13.92 -8.84 -8.76
CA ASP A 315 14.86 -7.74 -8.89
C ASP A 315 14.87 -6.91 -7.59
N PRO A 316 15.94 -6.97 -6.79
CA PRO A 316 16.03 -6.22 -5.53
C PRO A 316 16.14 -4.71 -5.73
N LYS A 317 16.46 -4.22 -6.95
CA LYS A 317 16.55 -2.78 -7.21
C LYS A 317 15.19 -2.13 -7.32
N SER A 318 14.25 -2.79 -8.02
CA SER A 318 12.87 -2.33 -8.17
C SER A 318 11.95 -2.86 -7.07
N PHE A 319 12.41 -3.85 -6.30
CA PHE A 319 11.58 -4.59 -5.34
C PHE A 319 10.37 -5.28 -6.01
N THR A 320 10.59 -5.80 -7.22
CA THR A 320 9.54 -6.48 -8.02
C THR A 320 10.07 -7.75 -8.67
N TYR A 321 9.18 -8.62 -9.12
CA TYR A 321 9.53 -9.77 -9.95
C TYR A 321 9.51 -9.37 -11.45
N LEU A 322 10.50 -9.85 -12.19
CA LEU A 322 10.64 -9.62 -13.63
C LEU A 322 9.74 -10.58 -14.42
N VAL A 323 8.54 -10.11 -14.80
CA VAL A 323 7.57 -10.89 -15.58
C VAL A 323 7.91 -10.82 -17.08
N PRO A 324 8.12 -11.96 -17.75
CA PRO A 324 8.27 -11.99 -19.20
C PRO A 324 7.04 -11.42 -19.93
N PRO A 325 7.19 -10.75 -21.09
CA PRO A 325 6.08 -10.13 -21.80
C PRO A 325 4.94 -11.07 -22.17
N ASP A 326 5.22 -12.35 -22.40
CA ASP A 326 4.22 -13.38 -22.73
C ASP A 326 3.47 -13.92 -21.50
N LEU A 327 3.92 -13.58 -20.29
CA LEU A 327 3.25 -13.83 -19.02
C LEU A 327 2.65 -12.55 -18.41
N ALA A 328 3.05 -11.38 -18.90
CA ALA A 328 2.50 -10.10 -18.45
C ALA A 328 0.99 -10.08 -18.71
N LEU A 329 0.24 -9.53 -17.76
CA LEU A 329 -1.18 -9.25 -18.00
C LEU A 329 -1.26 -8.27 -19.16
N SER A 330 -2.14 -8.54 -20.12
CA SER A 330 -2.53 -7.54 -21.11
C SER A 330 -3.11 -6.37 -20.31
N THR A 331 -2.33 -5.30 -20.13
CA THR A 331 -2.84 -4.10 -19.48
C THR A 331 -3.99 -3.59 -20.33
N PRO A 332 -5.23 -3.48 -19.82
CA PRO A 332 -6.08 -2.43 -20.37
C PRO A 332 -5.30 -1.12 -20.20
N PRO A 333 -5.36 -0.19 -21.17
CA PRO A 333 -4.74 1.11 -21.00
C PRO A 333 -5.22 1.71 -19.67
N PRO A 334 -4.33 2.33 -18.87
CA PRO A 334 -4.79 3.07 -17.71
C PRO A 334 -5.78 4.14 -18.19
N GLU A 335 -6.98 4.14 -17.60
CA GLU A 335 -7.85 5.32 -17.59
C GLU A 335 -7.17 6.47 -16.83
#